data_AF-A0A372KBL0-F1
#
_entry.id   AF-A0A372KBL0-F1
#
_cell.length_a   1.000
_cell.length_b   1.000
_cell.length_c   1.000
_cell.angle_alpha   90.00
_cell.angle_beta   90.00
_cell.angle_gamma   90.00
#
_symmetry.space_group_name_H-M   'P 1'
#
loop_
_entity.id
_entity.type
_entity.pdbx_description
1 polymer ?
#
loop_
_entity_poly.entity_id
_entity_poly.type
_entity_poly.pdbx_seq_one_letter_code
_entity_poly.pdbx_strand_id
1 'polypeptide(L)'
;MERAYPYRGYSIKVRAEPQIEPATLSDPFHALGFVSVVEILSAKGPMDAFPRLHLTEANGHGFLTCDEALAHGFTAGQRLVDDLRQTSA
;
A
#
# COMPACT_ATOMS: atom_id res chain seq x y z
N MET A 1 10.17 -2.27 -3.58
CA MET A 1 10.38 -0.88 -4.06
C MET A 1 9.58 0.08 -3.19
N GLU A 2 9.99 1.34 -3.01
CA GLU A 2 9.29 2.30 -2.14
C GLU A 2 9.25 3.71 -2.76
N ARG A 3 8.14 4.43 -2.60
CA ARG A 3 7.97 5.83 -2.99
C ARG A 3 7.15 6.59 -1.95
N ALA A 4 7.47 7.87 -1.76
CA ALA A 4 6.72 8.78 -0.89
C ALA A 4 6.18 9.95 -1.72
N TYR A 5 4.91 10.27 -1.54
CA TYR A 5 4.19 11.24 -2.34
C TYR A 5 3.56 12.31 -1.45
N PRO A 6 3.88 13.60 -1.63
CA PRO A 6 3.19 14.67 -0.93
C PRO A 6 1.74 14.80 -1.45
N TYR A 7 0.78 14.84 -0.54
CA TYR A 7 -0.64 14.99 -0.89
C TYR A 7 -1.42 15.73 0.21
N ARG A 8 -1.98 16.89 -0.13
CA ARG A 8 -2.87 17.69 0.75
C ARG A 8 -2.34 17.94 2.18
N GLY A 9 -1.02 18.12 2.32
CA GLY A 9 -0.36 18.35 3.62
C GLY A 9 0.06 17.08 4.36
N TYR A 10 -0.15 15.91 3.76
CA TYR A 10 0.32 14.61 4.23
C TYR A 10 1.40 14.06 3.30
N SER A 11 2.12 13.04 3.76
CA SER A 11 2.99 12.20 2.94
C SER A 11 2.37 10.81 2.85
N ILE A 12 2.06 10.38 1.64
CA ILE A 12 1.58 9.02 1.34
C ILE A 12 2.81 8.19 0.98
N LYS A 13 3.20 7.30 1.88
CA LYS A 13 4.31 6.38 1.66
C LYS A 13 3.75 5.05 1.17
N VAL A 14 4.25 4.59 0.03
CA VAL A 14 3.83 3.34 -0.61
C VAL A 14 5.04 2.46 -0.85
N ARG A 15 4.98 1.23 -0.36
CA ARG A 15 6.01 0.22 -0.55
C ARG A 15 5.42 -0.99 -1.27
N ALA A 16 5.98 -1.33 -2.42
CA ALA A 16 5.71 -2.58 -3.11
C ALA A 16 6.62 -3.67 -2.54
N GLU A 17 6.03 -4.67 -1.90
CA GLU A 17 6.71 -5.83 -1.33
C GLU A 17 6.34 -7.09 -2.11
N PRO A 18 7.29 -7.96 -2.47
CA PRO A 18 6.95 -9.21 -3.16
C PRO A 18 6.11 -10.10 -2.25
N GLN A 19 5.01 -10.63 -2.77
CA GLN A 19 4.21 -11.63 -2.08
C GLN A 19 4.87 -13.00 -2.27
N ILE A 20 5.30 -13.60 -1.17
CA ILE A 20 5.92 -14.92 -1.14
C ILE A 20 5.03 -15.81 -0.28
N GLU A 21 4.42 -16.82 -0.89
CA GLU A 21 3.76 -17.88 -0.11
C GLU A 21 4.79 -18.92 0.34
N PRO A 22 4.62 -19.50 1.55
CA PRO A 22 5.48 -20.59 1.99
C PRO A 22 5.38 -21.76 1.03
N ALA A 23 6.52 -22.19 0.48
CA ALA A 23 6.61 -23.33 -0.42
C ALA A 23 5.92 -24.56 0.19
N THR A 24 4.88 -25.05 -0.47
CA THR A 24 4.47 -26.44 -0.26
C THR A 24 5.49 -27.33 -0.97
N LEU A 25 5.72 -28.54 -0.44
CA LEU A 25 6.76 -29.51 -0.84
C LEU A 25 6.84 -29.85 -2.35
N SER A 26 5.91 -29.34 -3.15
CA SER A 26 5.73 -29.64 -4.57
C SER A 26 5.97 -28.46 -5.52
N ASP A 27 6.19 -27.23 -5.02
CA ASP A 27 6.33 -26.06 -5.92
C ASP A 27 7.39 -25.05 -5.43
N PRO A 28 8.49 -24.81 -6.17
CA PRO A 28 9.47 -23.78 -5.81
C PRO A 28 8.82 -22.41 -5.88
N PHE A 29 8.81 -21.69 -4.75
CA PHE A 29 8.36 -20.29 -4.58
C PHE A 29 7.98 -19.55 -5.87
N HIS A 30 6.70 -19.61 -6.25
CA HIS A 30 6.17 -18.71 -7.26
C HIS A 30 5.95 -17.34 -6.61
N ALA A 31 6.58 -16.29 -7.15
CA ALA A 31 6.25 -14.92 -6.76
C ALA A 31 4.79 -14.64 -7.17
N LEU A 32 3.90 -14.46 -6.19
CA LEU A 32 2.46 -14.25 -6.41
C LEU A 32 2.12 -12.78 -6.74
N GLY A 33 3.11 -12.03 -7.21
CA GLY A 33 3.03 -10.59 -7.45
C GLY A 33 3.57 -9.76 -6.29
N PHE A 34 3.04 -8.55 -6.13
CA PHE A 34 3.46 -7.55 -5.17
C PHE A 34 2.29 -7.07 -4.31
N VAL A 35 2.48 -7.00 -3.00
CA VAL A 35 1.58 -6.32 -2.08
C VAL A 35 1.98 -4.85 -2.00
N SER A 36 0.99 -3.96 -2.04
CA SER A 36 1.21 -2.55 -1.75
C SER A 36 0.97 -2.26 -0.27
N VAL A 37 2.02 -1.88 0.44
CA VAL A 37 1.97 -1.41 1.83
C VAL A 37 1.88 0.12 1.84
N VAL A 38 0.76 0.66 2.32
CA VAL A 38 0.48 2.11 2.37
C VAL A 38 0.56 2.61 3.81
N GLU A 39 1.28 3.70 4.03
CA GLU A 39 1.42 4.39 5.31
C GLU A 39 1.18 5.89 5.09
N ILE A 40 0.30 6.48 5.90
CA ILE A 40 -0.03 7.91 5.84
C ILE A 40 0.70 8.63 6.98
N LEU A 41 1.53 9.61 6.61
CA LEU A 41 2.28 10.42 7.58
C LEU A 41 1.78 11.87 7.56
N SER A 42 1.59 12.42 8.74
CA SER A 42 1.39 13.85 8.95
C SER A 42 2.74 14.57 9.16
N ALA A 43 2.72 15.89 9.30
CA ALA A 43 3.89 16.65 9.71
C ALA A 43 4.48 16.21 11.06
N LYS A 44 3.70 15.53 11.90
CA LYS A 44 4.13 15.00 13.22
C LYS A 44 4.60 13.54 13.17
N GLY A 45 4.58 12.90 11.99
CA GLY A 45 4.91 11.49 11.81
C GLY A 45 3.70 10.62 11.45
N PRO A 46 3.82 9.28 11.59
CA PRO A 46 2.74 8.33 11.31
C PRO A 46 1.48 8.66 12.11
N MET A 47 0.33 8.37 11.53
CA MET A 47 -0.96 8.64 12.17
C MET A 47 -1.57 7.35 12.72
N ASP A 48 -1.94 7.34 14.00
CA ASP A 48 -2.62 6.18 14.61
C ASP A 48 -3.98 5.86 13.95
N ALA A 49 -4.63 6.87 13.38
CA ALA A 49 -5.88 6.70 12.64
C ALA A 49 -5.73 5.85 11.35
N PHE A 50 -4.50 5.69 10.85
CA PHE A 50 -4.21 4.92 9.65
C PHE A 50 -3.14 3.87 9.94
N PRO A 51 -3.53 2.66 10.38
CA PRO A 51 -2.58 1.56 10.38
C PRO A 51 -2.05 1.31 8.97
N ARG A 52 -0.88 0.68 8.88
CA ARG A 52 -0.32 0.29 7.59
C ARG A 52 -1.32 -0.61 6.86
N LEU A 53 -1.71 -0.20 5.65
CA LEU A 53 -2.69 -0.91 4.86
C LEU A 53 -1.97 -1.78 3.84
N HIS A 54 -2.31 -3.06 3.79
CA HIS A 54 -1.80 -3.99 2.79
C HIS A 54 -2.86 -4.17 1.73
N LEU A 55 -2.51 -3.83 0.50
CA LEU A 55 -3.39 -3.87 -0.65
C LEU A 55 -2.90 -4.93 -1.63
N THR A 56 -3.86 -5.67 -2.14
CA THR A 56 -3.74 -6.70 -3.17
C THR A 56 -4.79 -6.42 -4.25
N GLU A 57 -4.76 -7.20 -5.33
CA GLU A 57 -5.84 -7.22 -6.30
C GLU A 57 -7.14 -7.75 -5.67
N ALA A 58 -8.27 -7.50 -6.35
CA ALA A 58 -9.59 -7.89 -5.86
C ALA A 58 -9.78 -9.41 -5.68
N ASN A 59 -8.97 -10.22 -6.38
CA ASN A 59 -8.92 -11.68 -6.26
C ASN A 59 -8.08 -12.16 -5.05
N GLY A 60 -7.45 -11.25 -4.30
CA GLY A 60 -6.55 -11.54 -3.19
C GLY A 60 -5.10 -11.80 -3.59
N HIS A 61 -4.77 -11.84 -4.89
CA HIS A 61 -3.40 -11.98 -5.38
C HIS A 61 -2.64 -10.65 -5.30
N GLY A 62 -1.31 -10.73 -5.22
CA GLY A 62 -0.47 -9.55 -5.37
C GLY A 62 -0.65 -8.92 -6.76
N PHE A 63 -0.40 -7.62 -6.85
CA PHE A 63 -0.32 -6.91 -8.13
C PHE A 63 0.76 -7.53 -9.02
N LEU A 64 0.51 -7.63 -10.31
CA LEU A 64 1.44 -8.25 -11.25
C LEU A 64 2.81 -7.55 -11.27
N THR A 65 2.82 -6.23 -11.12
CA THR A 65 4.05 -5.42 -11.18
C THR A 65 4.24 -4.51 -9.95
N CYS A 66 5.51 -4.14 -9.69
CA CYS A 66 5.83 -3.12 -8.69
C CYS A 66 5.16 -1.78 -8.99
N ASP A 67 5.09 -1.37 -10.24
CA ASP A 67 4.52 -0.06 -10.61
C ASP A 67 3.00 -0.03 -10.40
N GLU A 68 2.30 -1.14 -10.67
CA GLU A 68 0.88 -1.28 -10.31
C GLU A 68 0.68 -1.20 -8.80
N ALA A 69 1.45 -1.96 -8.02
CA ALA A 69 1.37 -1.87 -6.56
C ALA A 69 1.57 -0.43 -6.06
N LEU A 70 2.57 0.29 -6.59
CA LEU A 70 2.81 1.69 -6.23
C LEU A 70 1.65 2.62 -6.65
N ALA A 71 1.12 2.46 -7.85
CA ALA A 71 0.04 3.30 -8.38
C ALA A 71 -1.28 3.08 -7.62
N HIS A 72 -1.64 1.82 -7.39
CA HIS A 72 -2.84 1.46 -6.63
C HIS A 72 -2.72 1.89 -5.17
N GLY A 73 -1.55 1.69 -4.55
CA GLY A 73 -1.28 2.16 -3.20
C GLY A 73 -1.37 3.69 -3.05
N PHE A 74 -0.85 4.43 -4.01
CA PHE A 74 -0.97 5.89 -4.01
C PHE A 74 -2.43 6.34 -4.12
N THR A 75 -3.19 5.74 -5.05
CA THR A 75 -4.61 6.04 -5.24
C THR A 75 -5.43 5.75 -3.97
N ALA A 76 -5.17 4.62 -3.30
CA ALA A 76 -5.80 4.28 -2.04
C ALA A 76 -5.44 5.28 -0.93
N GLY A 77 -4.16 5.66 -0.84
CA GLY A 77 -3.71 6.66 0.13
C GLY A 77 -4.37 8.03 -0.07
N GLN A 78 -4.61 8.45 -1.31
CA GLN A 78 -5.33 9.69 -1.61
C GLN A 78 -6.77 9.64 -1.08
N ARG A 79 -7.47 8.51 -1.28
CA ARG A 79 -8.83 8.31 -0.76
C ARG A 79 -8.88 8.37 0.75
N LEU A 80 -7.94 7.70 1.45
CA LEU A 80 -7.86 7.75 2.92
C LEU A 80 -7.69 9.17 3.45
N VAL A 81 -6.82 9.96 2.81
CA VAL A 81 -6.61 11.37 3.17
C VAL A 81 -7.87 12.19 2.92
N ASP A 82 -8.57 11.95 1.80
CA ASP A 82 -9.80 12.65 1.48
C ASP A 82 -10.94 12.33 2.48
N ASP A 83 -11.11 11.06 2.85
CA ASP A 83 -12.12 10.61 3.82
C ASP A 83 -11.86 11.19 5.23
N LEU A 84 -10.58 11.25 5.64
CA LEU A 84 -10.21 11.92 6.90
C LEU A 84 -10.70 13.36 6.93
N ARG A 85 -10.43 14.10 5.85
CA ARG A 85 -10.73 15.53 5.77
C ARG A 85 -12.23 15.80 5.75
N GLN A 86 -13.03 14.88 5.20
CA GLN A 86 -14.49 14.96 5.24
C GLN A 86 -15.05 14.66 6.64
N THR A 87 -14.41 13.76 7.39
CA THR A 87 -14.85 13.39 8.75
C THR A 87 -14.51 14.47 9.80
N SER A 88 -13.48 15.27 9.56
CA SER A 88 -13.05 16.35 10.46
C SER A 88 -13.68 17.72 10.21
N ALA A 89 -14.59 17.83 9.23
CA ALA A 89 -15.28 19.06 8.83
C ALA A 89 -16.67 19.14 9.47
#